data_AF-A0A7W1Z6N8-F1
#
_entry.id   AF-A0A7W1Z6N8-F1
#
_cell.length_a   1.000
_cell.length_b   1.000
_cell.length_c   1.000
_cell.angle_alpha   90.00
_cell.angle_beta   90.00
_cell.angle_gamma   90.00
#
_symmetry.space_group_name_H-M   'P 1'
#
loop_
_entity.id
_entity.type
_entity.pdbx_description
1 polymer ?
#
loop_
_entity_poly.entity_id
_entity_poly.type
_entity_poly.pdbx_seq_one_letter_code
_entity_poly.pdbx_strand_id
1 'polypeptide(L)'
;MLTLSKIQALLLGVGLIVLIYSAERSSHIIGADIVHGEFVFYIDEVVDAEQVSFPIIEYAVRDSIYQFRAKRDTHYKVGQTVPVLLENRNPDTPLLFTLGSFWLYPILFYILPLLIWISFITSYIGKNEYVAIRFDFPFFRKYKK
;
A
#
# COMPACT_ATOMS: atom_id res chain seq x y z
N MET A 1 12.56 -27.75 10.44
CA MET A 1 11.67 -27.38 11.56
C MET A 1 12.19 -26.06 12.10
N LEU A 2 11.37 -25.01 12.09
CA LEU A 2 11.76 -23.67 12.56
C LEU A 2 11.12 -23.45 13.93
N THR A 3 11.93 -23.24 14.96
CA THR A 3 11.45 -22.93 16.32
C THR A 3 11.60 -21.45 16.59
N LEU A 4 10.51 -20.78 16.93
CA LEU A 4 10.45 -19.34 17.12
C LEU A 4 10.03 -19.00 18.55
N SER A 5 10.76 -18.11 19.19
CA SER A 5 10.29 -17.45 20.41
C SER A 5 9.14 -16.48 20.09
N LYS A 6 8.40 -16.05 21.11
CA LYS A 6 7.31 -15.06 20.96
C LYS A 6 7.73 -13.81 20.18
N ILE A 7 8.91 -13.27 20.50
CA ILE A 7 9.45 -12.07 19.82
C ILE A 7 9.78 -12.38 18.35
N GLN A 8 10.39 -13.53 18.08
CA GLN A 8 10.71 -13.94 16.71
C GLN A 8 9.44 -14.17 15.88
N ALA A 9 8.40 -14.75 16.47
CA ALA A 9 7.11 -14.92 15.80
C ALA A 9 6.43 -13.57 15.51
N LEU A 10 6.44 -12.62 16.47
CA LEU A 10 5.98 -11.25 16.22
C LEU A 10 6.71 -10.63 15.03
N LEU A 11 8.04 -10.61 15.09
CA LEU A 11 8.89 -10.03 14.05
C LEU A 11 8.67 -10.68 12.68
N LEU A 12 8.44 -11.99 12.64
CA LEU A 12 8.19 -12.69 11.38
C LEU A 12 6.92 -12.19 10.69
N GLY A 13 5.82 -12.01 11.43
CA GLY A 13 4.59 -11.47 10.83
C GLY A 13 4.67 -9.99 10.50
N VAL A 14 5.35 -9.18 11.34
CA VAL A 14 5.64 -7.78 10.98
C VAL A 14 6.46 -7.72 9.69
N GLY A 15 7.50 -8.54 9.60
CA GLY A 15 8.34 -8.63 8.40
C GLY A 15 7.57 -9.07 7.17
N LEU A 16 6.65 -10.03 7.30
CA LEU A 16 5.78 -10.47 6.20
C LEU A 16 4.85 -9.34 5.73
N ILE A 17 4.23 -8.61 6.66
CA ILE A 17 3.36 -7.47 6.34
C ILE A 17 4.15 -6.38 5.61
N VAL A 18 5.34 -6.04 6.11
CA VAL A 18 6.24 -5.08 5.47
C VAL A 18 6.63 -5.55 4.07
N LEU A 19 6.94 -6.84 3.89
CA LEU A 19 7.31 -7.39 2.59
C LEU A 19 6.15 -7.32 1.59
N ILE A 20 4.93 -7.67 2.01
CA ILE A 20 3.74 -7.58 1.16
C ILE A 20 3.49 -6.12 0.76
N TYR A 21 3.51 -5.21 1.73
CA TYR A 21 3.37 -3.77 1.49
C TYR A 21 4.44 -3.26 0.51
N SER A 22 5.71 -3.58 0.74
CA SER A 22 6.81 -3.15 -0.13
C SER A 22 6.71 -3.75 -1.53
N ALA A 23 6.32 -5.01 -1.67
CA ALA A 23 6.15 -5.66 -2.98
C ALA A 23 5.02 -4.98 -3.78
N GLU A 24 3.91 -4.69 -3.12
CA GLU A 24 2.77 -4.02 -3.73
C GLU A 24 3.12 -2.57 -4.13
N ARG A 25 3.76 -1.78 -3.27
CA ARG A 25 4.25 -0.43 -3.62
C ARG A 25 5.28 -0.45 -4.74
N SER A 26 6.21 -1.40 -4.73
CA SER A 26 7.22 -1.54 -5.78
C SER A 26 6.58 -1.85 -7.13
N SER A 27 5.47 -2.59 -7.15
CA SER A 27 4.77 -2.93 -8.40
C SER A 27 4.24 -1.71 -9.14
N HIS A 28 3.89 -0.63 -8.43
CA HIS A 28 3.48 0.65 -9.01
C HIS A 28 4.66 1.50 -9.50
N ILE A 29 5.84 1.35 -8.89
CA ILE A 29 7.04 2.15 -9.23
C ILE A 29 7.80 1.53 -10.39
N ILE A 30 7.82 0.19 -10.50
CA ILE A 30 8.63 -0.51 -11.51
C ILE A 30 8.12 -0.15 -12.91
N GLY A 31 8.96 0.61 -13.62
CA GLY A 31 8.65 1.09 -14.95
C GLY A 31 7.64 2.23 -14.97
N ALA A 32 7.37 2.92 -13.87
CA ALA A 32 6.58 4.15 -13.91
C ALA A 32 7.46 5.38 -14.14
N ASP A 33 6.87 6.39 -14.78
CA ASP A 33 7.49 7.71 -14.94
C ASP A 33 6.97 8.65 -13.86
N ILE A 34 7.86 9.49 -13.33
CA ILE A 34 7.49 10.53 -12.36
C ILE A 34 7.49 11.87 -13.08
N VAL A 35 6.31 12.48 -13.16
CA VAL A 35 6.12 13.83 -13.69
C VAL A 35 5.68 14.78 -12.59
N HIS A 36 5.73 16.08 -12.88
CA HIS A 36 5.23 17.10 -11.96
C HIS A 36 3.89 17.59 -12.49
N GLY A 37 2.88 17.57 -11.62
CA GLY A 37 1.60 18.20 -11.86
C GLY A 37 1.43 19.42 -10.97
N GLU A 38 0.46 20.27 -11.30
CA GLU A 38 0.07 21.43 -10.52
C GLU A 38 -1.39 21.30 -10.11
N PHE A 39 -1.67 21.70 -8.88
CA PHE A 39 -3.05 21.82 -8.43
C PHE A 39 -3.70 23.08 -9.02
N VAL A 40 -4.84 22.91 -9.70
CA VAL A 40 -5.51 23.99 -10.44
C VAL A 40 -6.76 24.47 -9.69
N PHE A 41 -7.71 23.58 -9.43
CA PHE A 41 -8.97 23.90 -8.76
C PHE A 41 -9.59 22.68 -8.08
N TYR A 42 -10.58 22.93 -7.20
CA TYR A 42 -11.40 21.90 -6.59
C TYR A 42 -12.68 21.67 -7.42
N ILE A 43 -13.11 20.42 -7.53
CA ILE A 43 -14.45 20.07 -7.98
C ILE A 43 -15.23 19.59 -6.77
N ASP A 44 -16.38 20.22 -6.53
CA ASP A 44 -17.33 19.76 -5.53
C ASP A 44 -18.32 18.79 -6.16
N GLU A 45 -18.49 17.64 -5.53
CA GLU A 45 -19.42 16.61 -5.95
C GLU A 45 -20.25 16.13 -4.77
N VAL A 46 -21.49 15.72 -5.04
CA VAL A 46 -22.34 15.11 -4.03
C VAL A 46 -22.17 13.60 -4.12
N VAL A 47 -21.55 13.01 -3.11
CA VAL A 47 -21.37 11.56 -2.98
C VAL A 47 -22.11 11.12 -1.72
N ASP A 48 -23.11 10.25 -1.86
CA ASP A 48 -23.91 9.71 -0.75
C ASP A 48 -24.53 10.78 0.17
N ALA A 49 -25.10 11.84 -0.43
CA ALA A 49 -25.68 13.01 0.24
C ALA A 49 -24.69 13.91 1.03
N GLU A 50 -23.39 13.63 0.96
CA GLU A 50 -22.34 14.51 1.45
C GLU A 50 -21.72 15.30 0.31
N GLN A 51 -21.51 16.60 0.52
CA GLN A 51 -20.73 17.43 -0.41
C GLN A 51 -19.25 17.16 -0.16
N VAL A 52 -18.56 16.73 -1.20
CA VAL A 52 -17.17 16.29 -1.17
C VAL A 52 -16.36 17.11 -2.15
N SER A 53 -15.22 17.63 -1.71
CA SER A 53 -14.32 18.39 -2.57
C SER A 53 -13.14 17.51 -3.03
N PHE A 54 -12.90 17.50 -4.33
CA PHE A 54 -11.79 16.79 -4.94
C PHE A 54 -10.82 17.77 -5.60
N PRO A 55 -9.53 17.72 -5.26
CA PRO A 55 -8.54 18.52 -5.97
C PRO A 55 -8.28 17.95 -7.36
N ILE A 56 -8.23 18.84 -8.35
CA ILE A 56 -7.82 18.50 -9.71
C ILE A 56 -6.36 18.86 -9.90
N ILE A 57 -5.59 17.86 -10.31
CA ILE A 57 -4.17 17.98 -10.62
C ILE A 57 -4.02 17.92 -12.13
N GLU A 58 -3.39 18.94 -12.69
CA GLU A 58 -3.04 19.03 -14.09
C GLU A 58 -1.57 18.68 -14.27
N TYR A 59 -1.23 17.89 -15.28
CA TYR A 59 0.15 17.53 -15.58
C TYR A 59 0.37 17.41 -17.08
N ALA A 60 1.59 17.72 -17.53
CA ALA A 60 1.97 17.64 -18.92
C ALA A 60 2.74 16.35 -19.21
N VAL A 61 2.35 15.64 -20.27
CA VAL A 61 3.11 14.52 -20.83
C VAL A 61 3.36 14.83 -22.30
N ARG A 62 4.63 15.04 -22.65
CA ARG A 62 5.03 15.52 -23.99
C ARG A 62 4.30 16.83 -24.31
N ASP A 63 3.50 16.87 -25.38
CA ASP A 63 2.78 18.05 -25.85
C ASP A 63 1.29 18.06 -25.44
N SER A 64 0.90 17.18 -24.52
CA SER A 64 -0.49 17.03 -24.08
C SER A 64 -0.65 17.27 -22.59
N ILE A 65 -1.72 17.97 -22.23
CA ILE A 65 -2.10 18.29 -20.85
C ILE A 65 -3.18 17.32 -20.42
N TYR A 66 -2.98 16.69 -19.27
CA TYR A 66 -3.89 15.74 -18.66
C TYR A 66 -4.31 16.24 -17.28
N GLN A 67 -5.50 15.82 -16.86
CA GLN A 67 -6.04 16.16 -15.55
C GLN A 67 -6.53 14.88 -14.87
N PHE A 68 -6.34 14.81 -13.55
CA PHE A 68 -6.93 13.74 -12.77
C PHE A 68 -7.44 14.22 -11.43
N ARG A 69 -8.39 13.44 -10.91
CA ARG A 69 -8.97 13.63 -9.60
C ARG A 69 -8.03 13.07 -8.55
N ALA A 70 -7.45 13.96 -7.75
CA ALA A 70 -6.70 13.56 -6.57
C ALA A 70 -7.67 13.16 -5.44
N LYS A 71 -7.10 12.58 -4.38
CA LYS A 71 -7.86 12.02 -3.27
C LYS A 71 -8.75 13.09 -2.60
N ARG A 72 -9.97 12.69 -2.24
CA ARG A 72 -10.92 13.46 -1.41
C ARG A 72 -10.23 14.12 -0.22
N ASP A 73 -10.64 15.35 0.10
CA ASP A 73 -10.25 16.14 1.28
C ASP A 73 -8.74 16.41 1.43
N THR A 74 -7.97 16.24 0.35
CA THR A 74 -6.57 16.68 0.33
C THR A 74 -6.51 18.18 0.01
N HIS A 75 -5.76 18.91 0.83
CA HIS A 75 -5.69 20.36 0.75
C HIS A 75 -4.40 20.79 0.07
N TYR A 76 -4.53 21.37 -1.13
CA TYR A 76 -3.46 21.96 -1.91
C TYR A 76 -3.68 23.47 -2.05
N LYS A 77 -2.58 24.21 -2.17
CA LYS A 77 -2.62 25.62 -2.59
C LYS A 77 -2.64 25.68 -4.11
N VAL A 78 -3.45 26.56 -4.70
CA VAL A 78 -3.47 26.78 -6.17
C VAL A 78 -2.05 27.05 -6.68
N GLY A 79 -1.64 26.36 -7.74
CA GLY A 79 -0.28 26.41 -8.29
C GLY A 79 0.76 25.59 -7.52
N GLN A 80 0.35 24.82 -6.51
CA GLN A 80 1.27 23.92 -5.81
C GLN A 80 1.64 22.75 -6.71
N THR A 81 2.94 22.63 -6.96
CA THR A 81 3.51 21.49 -7.69
C THR A 81 3.51 20.24 -6.82
N VAL A 82 3.05 19.13 -7.39
CA VAL A 82 3.02 17.81 -6.74
C VAL A 82 3.59 16.74 -7.69
N PRO A 83 4.32 15.75 -7.16
CA PRO A 83 4.81 14.64 -7.97
C PRO A 83 3.66 13.69 -8.30
N VAL A 84 3.59 13.30 -9.57
CA VAL A 84 2.58 12.39 -10.13
C VAL A 84 3.31 11.19 -10.72
N LEU A 85 2.89 9.99 -10.31
CA LEU A 85 3.36 8.71 -10.81
C LEU A 85 2.46 8.29 -11.96
N LEU A 86 3.05 8.08 -13.14
CA LEU A 86 2.39 7.55 -14.33
C LEU A 86 2.74 6.07 -14.45
N GLU A 87 1.78 5.21 -14.14
CA GLU A 87 1.97 3.77 -14.23
C GLU A 87 1.99 3.31 -15.69
N ASN A 88 3.08 2.71 -16.15
CA ASN A 88 3.13 2.15 -17.51
C ASN A 88 2.11 1.04 -17.77
N ARG A 89 1.59 0.39 -16.71
CA ARG A 89 0.54 -0.64 -16.82
C ARG A 89 -0.86 -0.05 -16.93
N ASN A 90 -1.08 1.17 -16.44
CA ASN A 90 -2.36 1.85 -16.47
C ASN A 90 -2.15 3.37 -16.55
N PRO A 91 -1.80 3.89 -17.74
CA PRO A 91 -1.47 5.30 -17.92
C PRO A 91 -2.67 6.22 -17.66
N ASP A 92 -3.90 5.69 -17.71
CA ASP A 92 -5.13 6.43 -17.49
C ASP A 92 -5.45 6.67 -16.00
N THR A 93 -4.71 6.03 -15.09
CA THR A 93 -4.88 6.18 -13.64
C THR A 93 -3.60 6.68 -12.97
N PRO A 94 -3.25 7.97 -13.14
CA PRO A 94 -2.11 8.57 -12.45
C PRO A 94 -2.32 8.55 -10.92
N LEU A 95 -1.22 8.38 -10.19
CA LEU A 95 -1.20 8.40 -8.73
C LEU A 95 -0.40 9.58 -8.21
N LEU A 96 -0.82 10.17 -7.09
CA LEU A 96 -0.01 11.18 -6.40
C LEU A 96 1.16 10.52 -5.67
N PHE A 97 2.39 10.79 -6.10
CA PHE A 97 3.62 10.23 -5.51
C PHE A 97 4.11 11.03 -4.28
N THR A 98 3.19 11.32 -3.36
CA THR A 98 3.51 12.04 -2.12
C THR A 98 3.62 11.10 -0.94
N LEU A 99 4.30 11.53 0.14
CA LEU A 99 4.38 10.76 1.38
C LEU A 99 2.99 10.44 1.94
N GLY A 100 2.07 11.42 1.95
CA GLY A 100 0.71 11.23 2.47
C GLY A 100 -0.14 10.27 1.64
N SER A 101 -0.11 10.42 0.31
CA SER A 101 -1.00 9.66 -0.59
C SER A 101 -0.42 8.30 -0.97
N PHE A 102 0.82 8.23 -1.44
CA PHE A 102 1.38 6.99 -1.99
C PHE A 102 1.92 6.05 -0.92
N TRP A 103 2.53 6.60 0.13
CA TRP A 103 3.24 5.83 1.15
C TRP A 103 2.40 5.62 2.42
N LEU A 104 1.92 6.69 3.05
CA LEU A 104 1.27 6.59 4.36
C LEU A 104 -0.15 6.04 4.28
N TYR A 105 -0.94 6.48 3.30
CA TYR A 105 -2.35 6.07 3.23
C TYR A 105 -2.53 4.55 3.10
N PRO A 106 -1.80 3.83 2.21
CA PRO A 106 -1.91 2.38 2.13
C PRO A 106 -1.49 1.67 3.42
N ILE A 107 -0.46 2.18 4.13
CA ILE A 107 0.00 1.61 5.41
C ILE A 107 -1.14 1.51 6.44
N LEU A 108 -2.08 2.46 6.45
CA LEU A 108 -3.22 2.44 7.39
C LEU A 108 -4.07 1.18 7.23
N PHE A 109 -4.22 0.65 6.02
CA PHE A 109 -4.95 -0.60 5.78
C PHE A 109 -4.19 -1.84 6.28
N TYR A 110 -2.87 -1.75 6.44
CA TYR A 110 -2.04 -2.82 7.02
C TYR A 110 -1.99 -2.79 8.55
N ILE A 111 -2.55 -1.77 9.20
CA ILE A 111 -2.66 -1.73 10.68
C ILE A 111 -3.59 -2.84 11.18
N LEU A 112 -4.72 -3.07 10.53
CA LEU A 112 -5.68 -4.09 10.96
C LEU A 112 -5.09 -5.51 10.96
N PRO A 113 -4.46 -6.02 9.88
CA PRO A 113 -3.83 -7.34 9.90
C PRO A 113 -2.66 -7.40 10.90
N LEU A 114 -1.95 -6.29 11.12
CA LEU A 114 -0.91 -6.20 12.15
C LEU A 114 -1.48 -6.38 13.56
N LEU A 115 -2.61 -5.73 13.87
CA LEU A 115 -3.29 -5.86 15.17
C LEU A 115 -3.78 -7.30 15.39
N ILE A 116 -4.36 -7.91 14.36
CA ILE A 116 -4.78 -9.33 14.40
C ILE A 116 -3.58 -10.23 14.68
N TRP A 117 -2.45 -10.00 13.99
CA TRP A 117 -1.23 -10.77 14.20
C TRP A 117 -0.69 -10.63 15.63
N ILE A 118 -0.60 -9.39 16.14
CA ILE A 118 -0.14 -9.12 17.50
C ILE A 118 -1.09 -9.78 18.53
N SER A 119 -2.40 -9.68 18.34
CA SER A 119 -3.39 -10.30 19.22
C SER A 119 -3.25 -11.83 19.22
N PHE A 120 -3.12 -12.44 18.05
CA PHE A 120 -2.92 -13.88 17.91
C PHE A 120 -1.66 -14.33 18.64
N ILE A 121 -0.51 -13.69 18.39
CA ILE A 121 0.75 -14.08 19.03
C ILE A 121 0.72 -13.85 20.55
N THR A 122 0.10 -12.76 21.00
CA THR A 122 0.05 -12.46 22.43
C THR A 122 -0.87 -13.40 23.20
N SER A 123 -1.99 -13.80 22.59
CA SER A 123 -2.99 -14.71 23.19
C SER A 123 -2.55 -16.17 23.19
N TYR A 124 -1.84 -16.63 22.16
CA TYR A 124 -1.56 -18.07 21.97
C TYR A 124 -0.12 -18.50 22.31
N ILE A 125 0.82 -17.58 22.51
CA ILE A 125 2.20 -17.90 22.88
C ILE A 125 2.52 -17.33 24.27
N GLY A 126 2.72 -18.22 25.24
CA GLY A 126 3.20 -17.89 26.57
C GLY A 126 4.62 -17.28 26.57
N LYS A 127 5.02 -16.66 27.68
CA LYS A 127 6.30 -15.92 27.78
C LYS A 127 7.54 -16.80 27.53
N ASN A 128 7.45 -18.10 27.82
CA ASN A 128 8.54 -19.07 27.69
C ASN A 128 8.20 -20.22 26.72
N GLU A 129 7.15 -20.04 25.92
CA GLU A 129 6.74 -21.04 24.93
C GLU A 129 7.38 -20.74 23.57
N TYR A 130 7.66 -21.80 22.83
CA TYR A 130 8.23 -21.72 21.49
C TYR A 130 7.24 -22.30 20.49
N VAL A 131 7.06 -21.62 19.38
CA VAL A 131 6.27 -22.14 18.26
C VAL A 131 7.18 -22.90 17.32
N ALA A 132 6.84 -24.16 17.07
CA ALA A 132 7.50 -24.98 16.07
C ALA A 132 6.69 -24.97 14.77
N ILE A 133 7.24 -24.36 13.73
CA ILE A 133 6.69 -24.44 12.38
C ILE A 133 7.35 -25.61 11.67
N ARG A 134 6.55 -26.59 11.28
CA ARG A 134 6.98 -27.77 10.53
C ARG A 134 6.36 -27.75 9.15
N PHE A 135 7.20 -27.75 8.12
CA PHE A 135 6.78 -27.94 6.75
C PHE A 135 6.82 -29.44 6.44
N ASP A 136 5.78 -30.15 6.86
CA ASP A 136 5.62 -31.56 6.49
C ASP A 136 5.00 -31.58 5.09
N PHE A 137 5.83 -31.78 4.05
CA PHE A 137 5.35 -31.97 2.68
C PHE A 137 4.51 -33.24 2.58
N PRO A 138 3.23 -33.20 2.14
CA PRO A 138 2.48 -34.41 1.88
C PRO A 138 2.28 -34.58 0.37
N PHE A 139 3.32 -34.63 -0.47
CA PHE A 139 3.09 -34.84 -1.92
C PHE A 139 4.09 -35.72 -2.70
N PHE A 140 5.18 -36.18 -2.09
CA PHE A 140 6.08 -37.16 -2.72
C PHE A 140 6.25 -38.44 -1.88
N ARG A 141 5.15 -39.00 -1.37
CA ARG A 141 5.16 -40.44 -1.09
C ARG A 141 5.27 -41.15 -2.44
N LYS A 142 6.51 -41.43 -2.86
CA LYS A 142 6.79 -42.44 -3.88
C LYS A 142 6.12 -43.72 -3.41
N TYR A 143 4.99 -44.07 -4.02
CA TYR A 143 4.50 -45.44 -3.98
C TYR A 143 5.60 -46.31 -4.60
N LYS A 144 6.38 -47.00 -3.77
CA LYS A 144 7.15 -48.15 -4.23
C LYS A 144 6.14 -49.25 -4.55
N LYS A 145 6.03 -49.59 -5.84
CA LYS A 145 5.52 -50.91 -6.26
C LYS A 145 6.54 -51.97 -5.86
#